data_AF-A0A7K4L8T7-F1
#
_entry.id   AF-A0A7K4L8T7-F1
#
_cell.length_a   1.000
_cell.length_b   1.000
_cell.length_c   1.000
_cell.angle_alpha   90.00
_cell.angle_beta   90.00
_cell.angle_gamma   90.00
#
_symmetry.space_group_name_H-M   'P 1'
#
loop_
_entity.id
_entity.type
_entity.pdbx_description
1 polymer ?
#
loop_
_entity_poly.entity_id
_entity_poly.type
_entity_poly.pdbx_seq_one_letter_code
_entity_poly.pdbx_strand_id
1 'polypeptide(L)'
;LWPECLIYHYMDDILFCKKQPFEPAQIRLVIDTLNQFGLQIAPEKIQMDQPWKYLGWVISDSIIRPQKLTILTNLATLHDAQR
;
A
#
# COMPACT_ATOMS: atom_id res chain seq x y z
N LEU A 1 1.26 11.63 -18.94
CA LEU A 1 2.00 10.80 -17.96
C LEU A 1 2.73 11.73 -17.00
N TRP A 2 2.89 11.36 -15.73
CA TRP A 2 3.53 12.19 -14.71
C TRP A 2 4.95 11.68 -14.49
N PRO A 3 5.97 12.27 -15.15
CA PRO A 3 7.33 11.71 -15.14
C PRO A 3 7.97 11.75 -13.75
N GLU A 4 7.51 12.62 -12.87
CA GLU A 4 7.93 12.71 -11.45
C GLU A 4 7.23 11.71 -10.52
N CYS A 5 6.29 10.90 -11.03
CA CYS A 5 5.56 9.92 -10.23
C CYS A 5 6.33 8.61 -10.14
N LEU A 6 6.65 8.18 -8.92
CA LEU A 6 7.20 6.85 -8.66
C LEU A 6 6.03 5.88 -8.42
N ILE A 7 6.11 4.72 -9.05
CA ILE A 7 5.11 3.66 -8.91
C ILE A 7 5.82 2.41 -8.44
N TYR A 8 5.46 1.94 -7.24
CA TYR A 8 5.88 0.63 -6.74
C TYR A 8 4.71 -0.34 -6.85
N HIS A 9 5.00 -1.53 -7.37
CA HIS A 9 4.01 -2.59 -7.55
C HIS A 9 4.58 -3.89 -7.01
N TYR A 10 3.85 -4.49 -6.06
CA TYR A 10 4.20 -5.80 -5.49
C TYR A 10 2.92 -6.60 -5.28
N MET A 11 2.78 -7.70 -6.04
CA MET A 11 1.55 -8.50 -6.09
C MET A 11 0.31 -7.63 -6.26
N ASP A 12 -0.60 -7.59 -5.28
CA ASP A 12 -1.84 -6.83 -5.34
C ASP A 12 -1.70 -5.40 -4.74
N ASP A 13 -0.54 -5.05 -4.20
CA ASP A 13 -0.28 -3.74 -3.58
C ASP A 13 0.44 -2.79 -4.55
N ILE A 14 -0.17 -1.63 -4.81
CA ILE A 14 0.38 -0.56 -5.64
C ILE A 14 0.51 0.72 -4.82
N LEU A 15 1.69 1.34 -4.86
CA LEU A 15 1.98 2.62 -4.22
C LEU A 15 2.39 3.66 -5.26
N PHE A 16 1.66 4.78 -5.29
CA PHE A 16 1.96 5.94 -6.12
C PHE A 16 2.55 7.05 -5.25
N CYS A 17 3.73 7.56 -5.61
CA CYS A 17 4.41 8.63 -4.88
C CYS A 17 4.76 9.79 -5.81
N LYS A 18 4.52 11.02 -5.34
CA LYS A 18 4.86 12.26 -6.04
C LYS A 18 5.23 13.31 -4.99
N LYS A 19 6.11 14.24 -5.34
CA LYS A 19 6.50 15.35 -4.46
C LYS A 19 5.32 16.23 -4.03
N GLN A 20 4.37 16.44 -4.95
CA GLN A 20 3.16 17.23 -4.71
C GLN A 20 1.95 16.32 -4.59
N PRO A 21 0.91 16.74 -3.84
CA PRO A 21 -0.34 16.01 -3.75
C PRO A 21 -0.92 15.64 -5.13
N PHE A 22 -1.68 14.55 -5.15
CA PHE A 22 -2.44 14.16 -6.32
C PHE A 22 -3.73 14.98 -6.40
N GLU A 23 -3.99 15.55 -7.57
CA GLU A 23 -5.25 16.22 -7.84
C GLU A 23 -6.39 15.19 -7.96
N PRO A 24 -7.65 15.53 -7.65
CA PRO A 24 -8.78 14.62 -7.79
C PRO A 24 -8.91 13.99 -9.18
N ALA A 25 -8.59 14.75 -10.24
CA ALA A 25 -8.59 14.25 -11.61
C ALA A 25 -7.50 13.20 -11.87
N GLN A 26 -6.34 13.33 -11.21
CA GLN A 26 -5.25 12.36 -11.29
C GLN A 26 -5.64 11.05 -10.63
N ILE A 27 -6.26 11.12 -9.45
CA ILE A 27 -6.73 9.94 -8.71
C ILE A 27 -7.78 9.19 -9.54
N ARG A 28 -8.76 9.89 -10.10
CA ARG A 28 -9.77 9.30 -10.99
C ARG A 28 -9.14 8.61 -12.19
N LEU A 29 -8.18 9.26 -12.85
CA LEU A 29 -7.47 8.67 -13.98
C LEU A 29 -6.80 7.35 -13.60
N VAL A 30 -6.15 7.27 -12.44
CA VAL A 30 -5.51 6.03 -11.96
C VAL A 30 -6.56 4.95 -11.74
N ILE A 31 -7.64 5.26 -11.03
CA ILE A 31 -8.72 4.30 -10.74
C ILE A 31 -9.37 3.79 -12.04
N ASP A 32 -9.71 4.69 -12.95
CA ASP A 32 -10.35 4.34 -14.23
C ASP A 32 -9.41 3.49 -15.10
N THR A 33 -8.12 3.83 -15.12
CA THR A 33 -7.11 3.04 -15.84
C THR A 33 -7.01 1.64 -15.25
N LEU A 34 -6.88 1.50 -13.92
CA LEU A 34 -6.79 0.20 -13.26
C LEU A 34 -8.06 -0.64 -13.51
N ASN A 35 -9.24 -0.02 -13.40
CA ASN A 35 -10.51 -0.67 -13.70
C ASN A 35 -10.59 -1.16 -15.16
N GLN A 36 -10.08 -0.38 -16.13
CA GLN A 36 -10.05 -0.78 -17.54
C GLN A 36 -9.22 -2.04 -17.77
N PHE A 37 -8.17 -2.26 -16.98
CA PHE A 37 -7.35 -3.47 -17.01
C PHE A 37 -7.87 -4.59 -16.08
N GLY A 38 -9.07 -4.45 -15.52
CA GLY A 38 -9.70 -5.44 -14.64
C GLY A 38 -9.19 -5.42 -13.20
N LEU A 39 -8.37 -4.44 -12.81
CA LEU A 39 -7.89 -4.25 -11.46
C LEU A 39 -8.89 -3.39 -10.68
N GLN A 40 -9.87 -4.04 -10.06
CA GLN A 40 -10.87 -3.38 -9.24
C GLN A 40 -10.33 -3.09 -7.84
N ILE A 41 -10.31 -1.81 -7.47
CA ILE A 41 -9.85 -1.36 -6.16
C ILE A 41 -11.07 -1.18 -5.25
N ALA A 42 -11.06 -1.84 -4.11
CA ALA A 42 -12.07 -1.62 -3.07
C ALA A 42 -11.87 -0.22 -2.44
N PRO A 43 -12.90 0.61 -2.28
CA PRO A 43 -12.77 1.98 -1.75
C PRO A 43 -12.04 2.04 -0.40
N GLU A 44 -12.25 1.05 0.46
CA GLU A 44 -11.62 0.92 1.78
C GLU A 44 -10.12 0.60 1.73
N LYS A 45 -9.60 0.14 0.57
CA LYS A 45 -8.17 -0.10 0.37
C LYS A 45 -7.42 1.13 -0.16
N ILE A 46 -8.13 2.18 -0.59
CA ILE A 46 -7.52 3.43 -1.05
C ILE A 46 -7.05 4.22 0.17
N GLN A 47 -5.74 4.47 0.23
CA GLN A 47 -5.11 5.23 1.31
C GLN A 47 -4.58 6.56 0.76
N MET A 48 -5.32 7.66 1.00
CA MET A 48 -4.93 9.00 0.54
C MET A 48 -4.11 9.75 1.59
N ASP A 49 -4.49 9.62 2.87
CA ASP A 49 -3.89 10.35 3.99
C ASP A 49 -2.95 9.46 4.82
N GLN A 50 -1.98 10.09 5.47
CA GLN A 50 -1.06 9.41 6.37
C GLN A 50 -1.76 8.91 7.65
N PRO A 51 -1.30 7.79 8.25
CA PRO A 51 -0.17 6.97 7.82
C PRO A 51 -0.54 5.92 6.74
N TRP A 52 0.29 5.79 5.70
CA TRP A 52 0.09 4.80 4.64
C TRP A 52 0.66 3.44 5.04
N LYS A 53 -0.08 2.37 4.76
CA LYS A 53 0.37 0.99 4.95
C LYS A 53 0.75 0.39 3.60
N TYR A 54 1.96 -0.14 3.49
CA TYR A 54 2.45 -0.81 2.29
C TYR A 54 3.41 -1.94 2.67
N LEU A 55 3.15 -3.19 2.25
CA LEU A 55 4.00 -4.37 2.53
C LEU A 55 4.36 -4.57 4.01
N GLY A 56 3.43 -4.27 4.93
CA GLY A 56 3.71 -4.31 6.37
C GLY A 56 4.61 -3.17 6.86
N TRP A 57 4.78 -2.10 6.11
CA TRP A 57 5.41 -0.86 6.55
C TRP A 57 4.34 0.18 6.85
N VAL A 58 4.62 1.02 7.83
CA VAL A 58 3.85 2.24 8.09
C VAL A 58 4.71 3.42 7.66
N ILE A 59 4.24 4.13 6.64
CA ILE A 59 4.91 5.26 6.00
C ILE A 59 4.22 6.55 6.47
N SER A 60 5.01 7.52 6.93
CA SER A 60 4.60 8.91 7.16
C SER A 60 5.59 9.86 6.48
N ASP A 61 5.37 11.18 6.58
CA ASP A 61 6.17 12.21 5.88
C ASP A 61 7.69 12.13 6.09
N SER A 62 8.15 11.49 7.17
CA SER A 62 9.59 11.51 7.52
C SER A 62 10.12 10.18 8.05
N ILE A 63 9.25 9.20 8.28
CA ILE A 63 9.63 7.97 8.98
C ILE A 63 8.96 6.78 8.31
N ILE A 64 9.77 5.80 7.90
CA ILE A 64 9.31 4.47 7.53
C ILE A 64 9.51 3.59 8.75
N ARG A 65 8.42 3.01 9.27
CA ARG A 65 8.46 2.08 10.40
C ARG A 65 8.11 0.68 9.93
N PRO A 66 8.92 -0.35 10.24
CA PRO A 66 8.47 -1.72 10.06
C PRO A 66 7.26 -1.96 10.97
N GLN A 67 6.24 -2.65 10.48
CA GLN A 67 5.17 -3.14 11.34
C GLN A 67 5.78 -4.06 12.39
N LYS A 68 5.22 -4.01 13.61
CA LYS A 68 5.64 -4.88 14.71
C LYS A 68 5.43 -6.33 14.28
N LEU A 69 6.50 -6.99 13.87
CA LEU A 69 6.49 -8.42 13.60
C LEU A 69 6.45 -9.12 14.96
N THR A 70 5.25 -9.57 15.36
CA THR A 70 5.11 -10.43 16.53
C THR A 70 5.56 -11.82 16.13
N ILE A 71 6.86 -12.09 16.21
CA ILE A 71 7.35 -13.46 16.07
C ILE A 71 6.94 -14.21 17.34
N LEU A 72 6.04 -15.17 17.20
CA LEU A 72 5.76 -16.12 18.26
C LEU A 72 6.98 -17.03 18.40
N THR A 73 7.77 -16.81 19.46
CA THR A 73 8.98 -17.60 19.73
C THR A 73 8.73 -18.82 20.62
N ASN A 74 7.59 -18.86 21.33
CA ASN A 74 7.17 -20.00 22.15
C ASN A 74 6.21 -20.90 21.40
N LEU A 75 6.69 -21.48 20.28
CA LEU A 75 5.94 -22.47 19.52
C LEU A 75 6.30 -23.86 20.10
N ALA A 76 5.39 -24.44 20.87
CA ALA A 76 5.60 -25.78 21.43
C ALA A 76 5.07 -26.87 20.50
N THR A 77 4.09 -26.54 19.65
CA THR A 77 3.44 -27.48 18.76
C THR A 77 3.32 -26.93 17.33
N LEU A 78 3.16 -27.83 16.37
CA LEU A 78 2.92 -27.47 14.97
C LEU A 78 1.65 -26.62 14.80
N HIS A 79 0.66 -26.83 15.67
CA HIS A 79 -0.58 -26.06 15.72
C HIS A 79 -0.34 -24.60 16.16
N ASP A 80 0.65 -24.33 17.02
CA ASP A 80 0.96 -22.97 17.48
C ASP A 80 1.56 -22.12 16.34
N ALA A 81 2.25 -22.76 15.39
CA ALA A 81 2.90 -22.09 14.25
C ALA A 81 1.95 -21.78 13.10
N GLN A 82 0.75 -22.37 13.11
CA GLN A 82 -0.27 -22.26 12.05
C GLN A 82 -1.45 -21.36 12.44
N ARG A 83 -1.39 -20.76 13.64
CA ARG A 83 -2.41 -19.86 14.18
C ARG A 83 -2.28 -18.44 13.67
#